data_AF-A0A843LCU4-F1
#
_entry.id   AF-A0A843LCU4-F1
#
_cell.length_a   1.000
_cell.length_b   1.000
_cell.length_c   1.000
_cell.angle_alpha   90.00
_cell.angle_beta   90.00
_cell.angle_gamma   90.00
#
_symmetry.space_group_name_H-M   'P 1'
#
loop_
_entity.id
_entity.type
_entity.pdbx_description
1 polymer ?
#
loop_
_entity_poly.entity_id
_entity_poly.type
_entity_poly.pdbx_seq_one_letter_code
_entity_poly.pdbx_strand_id
1 'polypeptide(L)'
;MRVRVKAFARFREILGGEFSIDLPDGAQMEAVLAVLRERAADEAAAVFDETGILRPHIILMLNGKRANRNDIGSLTLADGDEVALFPPVAGG
;
A
#
# COMPACT_ATOMS: atom_id res chain seq x y z
N MET A 1 11.14 12.62 2.04
CA MET A 1 11.48 11.22 2.38
C MET A 1 11.14 10.24 1.26
N ARG A 2 11.92 9.16 1.11
CA ARG A 2 11.72 8.10 0.12
C ARG A 2 11.18 6.83 0.77
N VAL A 3 10.00 6.40 0.32
CA VAL A 3 9.35 5.17 0.78
C VAL A 3 9.40 4.14 -0.35
N ARG A 4 9.77 2.91 -0.03
CA ARG A 4 9.78 1.77 -0.95
C ARG A 4 8.45 1.04 -0.88
N VAL A 5 7.84 0.79 -2.02
CA VAL A 5 6.59 0.04 -2.12
C VAL A 5 6.82 -1.25 -2.88
N LYS A 6 6.35 -2.37 -2.32
CA LYS A 6 6.45 -3.72 -2.90
C LYS A 6 5.09 -4.35 -3.02
N ALA A 7 4.63 -4.56 -4.24
CA ALA A 7 3.46 -5.34 -4.54
C ALA A 7 3.82 -6.81 -4.78
N PHE A 8 2.94 -7.72 -4.41
CA PHE A 8 3.14 -9.17 -4.58
C PHE A 8 2.00 -9.83 -5.37
N ALA A 9 2.31 -10.97 -6.00
CA ALA A 9 1.39 -11.74 -6.85
C ALA A 9 0.63 -10.84 -7.86
N ARG A 10 -0.71 -10.92 -7.96
CA ARG A 10 -1.50 -10.12 -8.93
C ARG A 10 -1.31 -8.61 -8.79
N PHE A 11 -0.95 -8.12 -7.59
CA PHE A 11 -0.73 -6.69 -7.40
C PHE A 11 0.55 -6.21 -8.09
N ARG A 12 1.50 -7.09 -8.43
CA ARG A 12 2.67 -6.73 -9.25
C ARG A 12 2.25 -6.27 -10.64
N GLU A 13 1.25 -6.91 -11.20
CA GLU A 13 0.72 -6.61 -12.54
C GLU A 13 -0.05 -5.28 -12.54
N ILE A 14 -0.74 -4.98 -11.44
CA ILE A 14 -1.53 -3.76 -11.27
C ILE A 14 -0.66 -2.54 -10.90
N LEU A 15 0.30 -2.72 -9.98
CA LEU A 15 1.05 -1.61 -9.37
C LEU A 15 2.49 -1.48 -9.88
N GLY A 16 3.00 -2.46 -10.63
CA GLY A 16 4.36 -2.42 -11.20
C GLY A 16 5.46 -3.08 -10.36
N GLY A 17 5.11 -4.03 -9.47
CA GLY A 17 6.10 -4.81 -8.74
C GLY A 17 6.74 -4.09 -7.56
N GLU A 18 7.92 -3.50 -7.74
CA GLU A 18 8.63 -2.72 -6.71
C GLU A 18 8.96 -1.34 -7.26
N PHE A 19 8.65 -0.30 -6.50
CA PHE A 19 8.98 1.07 -6.86
C PHE A 19 9.17 1.94 -5.61
N SER A 20 9.80 3.09 -5.79
CA SER A 20 9.93 4.09 -4.73
C SER A 20 9.02 5.28 -5.01
N ILE A 21 8.54 5.91 -3.95
CA ILE A 21 7.79 7.17 -3.98
C ILE A 21 8.48 8.18 -3.09
N ASP A 22 8.46 9.44 -3.53
CA ASP A 22 8.96 10.56 -2.75
C ASP A 22 7.75 11.24 -2.10
N LEU A 23 7.77 11.32 -0.78
CA LEU A 23 6.71 11.89 0.05
C LEU A 23 7.30 12.98 0.95
N PRO A 24 6.50 13.98 1.37
CA PRO A 24 6.96 14.94 2.37
C PRO A 24 7.31 14.22 3.68
N ASP A 25 8.25 14.78 4.43
CA ASP A 25 8.66 14.22 5.73
C ASP A 25 7.49 14.22 6.72
N GLY A 26 7.30 13.09 7.39
CA GLY A 26 6.16 12.86 8.27
C GLY A 26 4.83 12.60 7.54
N ALA A 27 4.86 12.27 6.24
CA ALA A 27 3.65 11.83 5.56
C ALA A 27 3.06 10.57 6.19
N GLN A 28 1.75 10.44 6.07
CA GLN A 28 1.01 9.31 6.59
C GLN A 28 0.89 8.19 5.55
N MET A 29 0.56 6.98 6.00
CA MET A 29 0.30 5.84 5.11
C MET A 29 -0.80 6.12 4.09
N GLU A 30 -1.77 6.99 4.40
CA GLU A 30 -2.77 7.45 3.43
C GLU A 30 -2.17 8.10 2.17
N ALA A 31 -1.05 8.81 2.29
CA ALA A 31 -0.37 9.40 1.14
C ALA A 31 0.20 8.32 0.21
N VAL A 32 0.70 7.21 0.77
CA VAL A 32 1.12 6.03 -0.02
C VAL A 32 -0.10 5.43 -0.72
N LEU A 33 -1.20 5.23 -0.01
CA LEU A 33 -2.42 4.66 -0.57
C LEU A 33 -2.98 5.51 -1.72
N ALA A 34 -2.94 6.83 -1.62
CA ALA A 34 -3.35 7.74 -2.69
C ALA A 34 -2.51 7.50 -3.97
N VAL A 35 -1.18 7.42 -3.84
CA VAL A 35 -0.30 7.14 -4.98
C VAL A 35 -0.54 5.74 -5.56
N LEU A 36 -0.82 4.75 -4.72
CA LEU A 36 -1.15 3.40 -5.18
C LEU A 36 -2.46 3.38 -5.97
N ARG A 37 -3.46 4.16 -5.52
CA ARG A 37 -4.75 4.28 -6.20
C ARG A 37 -4.58 4.90 -7.58
N GLU A 38 -3.80 5.97 -7.70
CA GLU A 38 -3.50 6.59 -8.99
C GLU A 38 -2.77 5.63 -9.93
N ARG A 39 -1.80 4.85 -9.41
CA ARG A 39 -1.09 3.84 -10.20
C ARG A 39 -1.98 2.69 -10.67
N ALA A 40 -2.91 2.25 -9.83
CA ALA A 40 -3.81 1.16 -10.17
C ALA A 40 -4.83 1.54 -11.26
N ALA A 41 -5.10 2.84 -11.46
CA ALA A 41 -6.00 3.35 -12.50
C ALA A 41 -7.33 2.56 -12.57
N ASP A 42 -7.66 1.96 -13.72
CA ASP A 42 -8.88 1.16 -13.92
C ASP A 42 -8.96 -0.09 -13.01
N GLU A 43 -7.81 -0.63 -12.60
CA GLU A 43 -7.71 -1.79 -11.71
C GLU A 43 -7.71 -1.37 -10.22
N ALA A 44 -7.95 -0.09 -9.90
CA ALA A 44 -8.03 0.39 -8.52
C ALA A 44 -9.11 -0.37 -7.73
N ALA A 45 -10.20 -0.78 -8.38
CA ALA A 45 -11.26 -1.58 -7.77
C ALA A 45 -10.79 -2.95 -7.25
N ALA A 46 -9.65 -3.47 -7.70
CA ALA A 46 -9.06 -4.70 -7.17
C ALA A 46 -8.36 -4.50 -5.82
N VAL A 47 -7.88 -3.29 -5.55
CA VAL A 47 -7.06 -2.95 -4.38
C VAL A 47 -7.87 -2.12 -3.37
N PHE A 48 -8.68 -1.20 -3.86
CA PHE A 48 -9.49 -0.27 -3.08
C PHE A 48 -10.97 -0.59 -3.24
N ASP A 49 -11.76 -0.26 -2.22
CA ASP A 49 -13.22 -0.26 -2.33
C ASP A 49 -13.73 1.05 -2.94
N GLU A 50 -15.06 1.14 -3.07
CA GLU A 50 -15.77 2.31 -3.63
C GLU A 50 -15.54 3.61 -2.84
N THR A 51 -15.26 3.51 -1.54
CA THR A 51 -14.88 4.67 -0.70
C THR A 51 -13.41 5.08 -0.85
N GLY A 52 -12.61 4.31 -1.60
CA GLY A 52 -11.18 4.55 -1.79
C GLY A 52 -10.30 4.01 -0.66
N ILE A 53 -10.86 3.19 0.24
CA ILE A 53 -10.14 2.57 1.33
C ILE A 53 -9.58 1.21 0.86
N LEU A 54 -8.45 0.79 1.44
CA LEU A 54 -7.89 -0.52 1.14
C LEU A 54 -8.87 -1.64 1.50
N ARG A 55 -9.08 -2.59 0.58
CA ARG A 55 -10.00 -3.72 0.81
C ARG A 55 -9.58 -4.55 2.03
N PRO A 56 -10.54 -5.05 2.83
CA PRO A 56 -10.26 -5.69 4.13
C PRO A 56 -9.43 -6.98 4.04
N HIS A 57 -9.43 -7.63 2.88
CA HIS A 57 -8.71 -8.88 2.65
C HIS A 57 -7.27 -8.66 2.13
N ILE A 58 -6.85 -7.41 1.95
CA ILE A 58 -5.49 -7.06 1.54
C ILE A 58 -4.63 -6.90 2.78
N ILE A 59 -3.46 -7.55 2.75
CA ILE A 59 -2.51 -7.47 3.84
C ILE A 59 -1.50 -6.37 3.50
N LEU A 60 -1.50 -5.33 4.34
CA LEU A 60 -0.52 -4.25 4.30
C LEU A 60 0.57 -4.52 5.34
N MET A 61 1.83 -4.39 4.94
CA MET A 61 2.96 -4.48 5.85
C MET A 61 3.82 -3.23 5.76
N LEU A 62 4.27 -2.75 6.92
CA LEU A 62 5.25 -1.69 7.05
C LEU A 62 6.49 -2.27 7.73
N ASN A 63 7.65 -2.22 7.07
CA ASN A 63 8.92 -2.72 7.59
C ASN A 63 8.83 -4.14 8.18
N GLY A 64 8.12 -5.04 7.49
CA GLY A 64 7.92 -6.41 7.95
C GLY A 64 6.91 -6.59 9.09
N LYS A 65 6.20 -5.54 9.52
CA LYS A 65 5.10 -5.62 10.50
C LYS A 65 3.76 -5.38 9.82
N ARG A 66 2.73 -6.14 10.18
CA ARG A 66 1.38 -5.93 9.64
C ARG A 66 0.84 -4.58 10.13
N ALA A 67 0.46 -3.73 9.18
CA ALA A 67 -0.22 -2.47 9.48
C ALA A 67 -1.72 -2.74 9.56
N ASN A 68 -2.34 -2.32 10.66
CA ASN A 68 -3.77 -2.42 10.82
C ASN A 68 -4.45 -1.30 10.02
N ARG A 69 -5.53 -1.63 9.31
CA ARG A 69 -6.27 -0.67 8.49
C ARG A 69 -6.81 0.50 9.32
N ASN A 70 -7.24 0.23 10.56
CA ASN A 70 -7.76 1.27 11.45
C ASN A 70 -6.68 2.27 11.89
N ASP A 71 -5.40 1.89 11.81
CA ASP A 71 -4.27 2.73 12.20
C ASP A 71 -3.65 3.45 10.99
N ILE A 72 -4.11 3.21 9.75
CA ILE A 72 -3.51 3.81 8.54
C ILE A 72 -3.51 5.33 8.59
N GLY A 73 -4.61 5.94 9.05
CA GLY A 73 -4.73 7.42 9.16
C GLY A 73 -3.97 8.03 10.34
N SER A 74 -3.35 7.21 11.19
CA SER A 74 -2.46 7.67 12.27
C SER A 74 -1.02 7.20 12.10
N LEU A 75 -0.76 6.36 11.09
CA LEU A 75 0.54 5.79 10.85
C LEU A 75 1.40 6.77 10.04
N THR A 76 2.38 7.34 10.74
CA THR A 76 3.41 8.19 10.15
C THR A 76 4.54 7.34 9.58
N LEU A 77 5.02 7.73 8.39
CA LEU A 77 6.14 7.09 7.70
C LEU A 77 7.42 7.90 7.89
N ALA A 78 8.54 7.19 7.79
CA ALA A 78 9.89 7.74 7.84
C ALA A 78 10.65 7.47 6.53
N ASP A 79 11.77 8.17 6.35
CA ASP A 79 12.66 7.94 5.22
C ASP A 79 13.24 6.52 5.23
N GLY A 80 13.17 5.86 4.08
CA GLY A 80 13.65 4.50 3.89
C GLY A 80 12.64 3.41 4.23
N ASP A 81 11.45 3.76 4.74
CA ASP A 81 10.39 2.81 5.08
C ASP A 81 9.99 1.95 3.88
N GLU A 82 9.64 0.70 4.17
CA GLU A 82 9.14 -0.27 3.20
C GLU A 82 7.68 -0.61 3.46
N VAL A 83 6.84 -0.40 2.44
CA VAL A 83 5.42 -0.76 2.43
C VAL A 83 5.21 -1.92 1.48
N ALA A 84 4.69 -3.04 1.96
CA ALA A 84 4.39 -4.21 1.15
C ALA A 84 2.89 -4.51 1.10
N LEU A 85 2.39 -4.83 -0.10
CA LEU A 85 1.00 -5.18 -0.38
C LEU A 85 0.91 -6.62 -0.85
N PHE A 86 0.20 -7.42 -0.09
CA PHE A 86 -0.08 -8.82 -0.42
C PHE A 86 -1.58 -9.00 -0.68
N PRO A 87 -1.96 -9.70 -1.77
CA PRO A 87 -3.34 -10.13 -1.92
C PRO A 87 -3.70 -11.11 -0.80
N PRO A 88 -5.01 -11.36 -0.58
CA PRO A 88 -5.45 -12.35 0.38
C PRO A 88 -4.79 -13.68 0.07
N VAL A 89 -4.11 -14.23 1.07
CA VAL A 89 -3.63 -15.60 1.01
C VAL A 89 -4.83 -16.53 1.12
N ALA A 90 -5.22 -17.16 0.01
CA ALA A 90 -6.02 -18.36 0.07
C ALA A 90 -5.14 -19.43 0.72
N GLY A 91 -5.44 -19.79 1.97
CA GLY A 91 -4.75 -20.88 2.67
C GLY A 91 -4.90 -22.16 1.85
N GLY A 92 -3.77 -22.78 1.52
CA GLY A 92 -3.71 -24.15 1.01
C GLY A 92 -3.82 -25.16 2.14
#